data_AF-A0A1B7Y089-F1
#
_entry.id   AF-A0A1B7Y089-F1
#
_cell.length_a   1.000
_cell.length_b   1.000
_cell.length_c   1.000
_cell.angle_alpha   90.00
_cell.angle_beta   90.00
_cell.angle_gamma   90.00
#
_symmetry.space_group_name_H-M   'P 1'
#
loop_
_entity.id
_entity.type
_entity.pdbx_description
1 polymer ?
#
loop_
_entity_poly.entity_id
_entity_poly.type
_entity_poly.pdbx_seq_one_letter_code
_entity_poly.pdbx_strand_id
1 'polypeptide(L)'
;MKNKIKKRHFYVPFFLICQIVLVHCAFDPPQSLQKKTGIAIVAGDAAKDSRFFCNRQQAAVIENAIKWMNRYSESAYSFLLDDDSRTSAAFIGWLGDRNIERSTSIRTEILHPIYRLSSQTRPYASALAELEDTVVIGCGTPEIASPCREPETIAFARSRSSTVVVCPVAFSNNGYFGTDAAEQATMSAWRTRRTYSPSAGLSLLHEMTHLKDVVGGFGDWPPKYGRSVDVTYAPSKCIALSSSKKIANAQNYMLFALEVKANLENASKKVAAGVPNKWQDATRLLRAGVGGRAEAP
;
A
#
# COMPACT_ATOMS: atom_id res chain seq x y z
N MET A 1 67.08 58.81 -27.18
CA MET A 1 66.89 59.44 -28.50
C MET A 1 66.14 58.48 -29.43
N LYS A 2 65.05 58.95 -30.04
CA LYS A 2 64.52 58.57 -31.37
C LYS A 2 64.17 57.10 -31.69
N ASN A 3 62.86 56.86 -31.71
CA ASN A 3 62.05 56.48 -32.89
C ASN A 3 62.15 55.11 -33.58
N LYS A 4 60.94 54.57 -33.84
CA LYS A 4 60.41 53.88 -35.05
C LYS A 4 60.17 52.35 -35.01
N ILE A 5 58.95 52.01 -34.59
CA ILE A 5 57.83 51.40 -35.35
C ILE A 5 58.12 50.56 -36.65
N LYS A 6 57.49 49.36 -36.66
CA LYS A 6 56.99 48.49 -37.78
C LYS A 6 58.02 47.64 -38.55
N LYS A 7 57.79 46.36 -38.92
CA LYS A 7 56.59 45.52 -39.23
C LYS A 7 56.98 44.02 -39.03
N ARG A 8 56.17 43.23 -38.31
CA ARG A 8 55.33 42.08 -38.78
C ARG A 8 55.95 41.09 -39.79
N HIS A 9 56.08 39.82 -39.36
CA HIS A 9 55.76 38.65 -40.20
C HIS A 9 55.22 37.45 -39.38
N PHE A 10 54.06 36.97 -39.85
CA PHE A 10 53.47 35.63 -39.84
C PHE A 10 53.59 34.70 -38.62
N TYR A 11 52.48 34.63 -37.89
CA TYR A 11 52.06 33.48 -37.10
C TYR A 11 51.58 32.34 -38.03
N VAL A 12 52.08 31.13 -37.80
CA VAL A 12 51.36 29.88 -38.06
C VAL A 12 51.38 29.09 -36.76
N PRO A 13 50.22 28.82 -36.14
CA PRO A 13 50.12 27.66 -35.27
C PRO A 13 48.95 26.78 -35.70
N PHE A 14 49.32 25.59 -36.17
CA PHE A 14 48.91 24.31 -35.59
C PHE A 14 47.54 24.31 -34.89
N PHE A 15 46.50 23.97 -35.63
CA PHE A 15 45.22 23.53 -35.07
C PHE A 15 45.42 22.16 -34.42
N LEU A 16 45.66 22.14 -33.11
CA LEU A 16 45.54 20.94 -32.29
C LEU A 16 44.04 20.72 -32.02
N ILE A 17 43.42 19.81 -32.77
CA ILE A 17 42.05 19.35 -32.51
C ILE A 17 42.10 18.48 -31.26
N CYS A 18 41.87 19.10 -30.11
CA CYS A 18 41.61 18.42 -28.85
C CYS A 18 40.20 17.82 -28.92
N GLN A 19 40.09 16.57 -29.40
CA GLN A 19 38.85 15.81 -29.24
C GLN A 19 38.67 15.47 -27.77
N ILE A 20 37.91 16.33 -27.08
CA ILE A 20 37.31 16.01 -25.79
C ILE A 20 36.28 14.92 -26.09
N VAL A 21 36.68 13.66 -25.86
CA VAL A 21 35.75 12.55 -25.72
C VAL A 21 34.95 12.83 -24.45
N LEU A 22 33.83 13.54 -24.62
CA LEU A 22 32.76 13.58 -23.63
C LEU A 22 32.21 12.16 -23.54
N VAL A 23 32.81 11.35 -22.68
CA VAL A 23 32.15 10.17 -22.13
C VAL A 23 30.93 10.71 -21.40
N HIS A 24 29.82 10.82 -22.14
CA HIS A 24 28.50 10.86 -21.55
C HIS A 24 28.36 9.50 -20.87
N CYS A 25 28.77 9.42 -19.61
CA CYS A 25 28.07 8.57 -18.67
C CYS A 25 26.62 9.05 -18.76
N ALA A 26 25.83 8.39 -19.62
CA ALA A 26 24.40 8.38 -19.47
C ALA A 26 24.19 7.88 -18.04
N PHE A 27 23.98 8.83 -17.15
CA PHE A 27 23.40 8.55 -15.86
C PHE A 27 22.03 8.05 -16.24
N ASP A 28 21.89 6.73 -16.37
CA ASP A 28 20.56 6.13 -16.46
C ASP A 28 19.81 6.73 -15.28
N PRO A 29 18.75 7.53 -15.52
CA PRO A 29 17.94 7.99 -14.41
C PRO A 29 17.56 6.73 -13.62
N PRO A 30 17.64 6.75 -12.28
CA PRO A 30 17.26 5.58 -11.49
C PRO A 30 15.92 5.16 -12.05
N GLN A 31 15.83 3.92 -12.58
CA GLN A 31 14.60 3.37 -13.15
C GLN A 31 13.49 3.88 -12.24
N SER A 32 12.65 4.79 -12.74
CA SER A 32 11.49 5.20 -11.97
C SER A 32 10.78 3.88 -11.77
N LEU A 33 10.77 3.36 -10.53
CA LEU A 33 10.23 2.04 -10.22
C LEU A 33 8.82 2.03 -10.78
N GLN A 34 8.63 1.43 -11.95
CA GLN A 34 7.36 1.44 -12.62
C GLN A 34 6.44 0.65 -11.72
N LYS A 35 5.50 1.36 -11.09
CA LYS A 35 4.59 0.73 -10.16
C LYS A 35 3.73 -0.27 -10.92
N LYS A 36 3.52 -1.44 -10.33
CA LYS A 36 2.61 -2.43 -10.87
C LYS A 36 1.20 -1.83 -10.97
N THR A 37 0.55 -2.11 -12.08
CA THR A 37 -0.78 -1.60 -12.46
C THR A 37 -1.78 -2.73 -12.67
N GLY A 38 -1.30 -3.93 -12.96
CA GLY A 38 -2.10 -5.13 -13.17
C GLY A 38 -2.17 -6.04 -11.94
N ILE A 39 -3.21 -6.86 -11.91
CA ILE A 39 -3.30 -8.03 -11.04
C ILE A 39 -3.68 -9.23 -11.90
N ALA A 40 -3.03 -10.37 -11.66
CA ALA A 40 -3.38 -11.65 -12.24
C ALA A 40 -3.52 -12.73 -11.17
N ILE A 41 -4.41 -13.69 -11.38
CA ILE A 41 -4.63 -14.83 -10.48
C ILE A 41 -4.04 -16.08 -11.12
N VAL A 42 -3.36 -16.93 -10.33
CA VAL A 42 -2.86 -18.22 -10.82
C VAL A 42 -4.02 -19.20 -11.00
N ALA A 43 -4.77 -19.08 -12.10
CA ALA A 43 -5.99 -19.84 -12.36
C ALA A 43 -6.18 -20.12 -13.86
N GLY A 44 -7.24 -20.83 -14.20
CA GLY A 44 -7.55 -21.22 -15.57
C GLY A 44 -6.64 -22.32 -16.13
N ASP A 45 -6.82 -22.65 -17.41
CA ASP A 45 -6.16 -23.79 -18.04
C ASP A 45 -4.63 -23.67 -18.06
N ALA A 46 -4.12 -22.47 -18.26
CA ALA A 46 -2.68 -22.18 -18.31
C ALA A 46 -1.96 -22.40 -16.97
N ALA A 47 -2.69 -22.54 -15.86
CA ALA A 47 -2.14 -22.64 -14.52
C ALA A 47 -2.38 -24.01 -13.85
N LYS A 48 -2.99 -24.97 -14.54
CA LYS A 48 -3.38 -26.28 -13.97
C LYS A 48 -2.24 -27.03 -13.29
N ASP A 49 -1.02 -26.87 -13.80
CA ASP A 49 0.17 -27.53 -13.27
C ASP A 49 0.90 -26.71 -12.19
N SER A 50 0.40 -25.51 -11.88
CA SER A 50 0.98 -24.67 -10.85
C SER A 50 0.66 -25.20 -9.46
N ARG A 51 1.67 -25.29 -8.61
CA ARG A 51 1.46 -25.61 -7.18
C ARG A 51 0.62 -24.56 -6.45
N PHE A 52 0.53 -23.34 -6.98
CA PHE A 52 -0.27 -22.25 -6.43
C PHE A 52 -1.60 -22.04 -7.16
N PHE A 53 -2.08 -23.05 -7.89
CA PHE A 53 -3.32 -22.99 -8.64
C PHE A 53 -4.52 -22.66 -7.74
N CYS A 54 -5.29 -21.66 -8.15
CA CYS A 54 -6.59 -21.33 -7.62
C CYS A 54 -7.67 -21.95 -8.49
N ASN A 55 -8.52 -22.78 -7.89
CA ASN A 55 -9.71 -23.28 -8.57
C ASN A 55 -10.72 -22.14 -8.83
N ARG A 56 -11.78 -22.42 -9.60
CA ARG A 56 -12.79 -21.42 -9.99
C ARG A 56 -13.42 -20.69 -8.80
N GLN A 57 -13.71 -21.40 -7.71
CA GLN A 57 -14.32 -20.80 -6.52
C GLN A 57 -13.31 -19.89 -5.79
N GLN A 58 -12.07 -20.33 -5.64
CA GLN A 58 -11.00 -19.53 -5.03
C GLN A 58 -10.70 -18.27 -5.85
N ALA A 59 -10.63 -18.39 -7.17
CA ALA A 59 -10.45 -17.26 -8.07
C ALA A 59 -11.58 -16.23 -7.91
N ALA A 60 -12.84 -16.66 -7.86
CA ALA A 60 -13.97 -15.75 -7.65
C ALA A 60 -13.92 -15.01 -6.29
N VAL A 61 -13.48 -15.68 -5.23
CA VAL A 61 -13.23 -15.06 -3.92
C VAL A 61 -12.15 -13.98 -4.02
N ILE A 62 -11.04 -14.26 -4.72
CA ILE A 62 -9.94 -13.31 -4.93
C ILE A 62 -10.38 -12.14 -5.81
N GLU A 63 -11.13 -12.38 -6.88
CA GLU A 63 -11.69 -11.34 -7.75
C GLU A 63 -12.56 -10.36 -6.95
N ASN A 64 -13.41 -10.88 -6.07
CA ASN A 64 -14.22 -10.02 -5.20
C ASN A 64 -13.37 -9.29 -4.14
N ALA A 65 -12.34 -9.94 -3.59
CA ALA A 65 -11.39 -9.30 -2.68
C ALA A 65 -10.67 -8.10 -3.35
N ILE A 66 -10.24 -8.23 -4.60
CA ILE A 66 -9.63 -7.14 -5.39
C ILE A 66 -10.61 -5.98 -5.53
N LYS A 67 -11.87 -6.25 -5.89
CA LYS A 67 -12.92 -5.24 -5.99
C LYS A 67 -13.12 -4.49 -4.67
N TRP A 68 -13.13 -5.18 -3.53
CA TRP A 68 -13.27 -4.54 -2.22
C TRP A 68 -12.02 -3.79 -1.77
N MET A 69 -10.83 -4.34 -1.98
CA MET A 69 -9.56 -3.67 -1.76
C MET A 69 -9.57 -2.31 -2.47
N ASN A 70 -9.91 -2.27 -3.77
CA ASN A 70 -9.98 -1.04 -4.56
C ASN A 70 -10.97 -0.04 -3.95
N ARG A 71 -12.15 -0.51 -3.51
CA ARG A 71 -13.16 0.33 -2.84
C ARG A 71 -12.69 0.91 -1.50
N TYR A 72 -11.88 0.18 -0.73
CA TYR A 72 -11.30 0.69 0.52
C TYR A 72 -10.20 1.71 0.23
N SER A 73 -9.25 1.38 -0.65
CA SER A 73 -8.17 2.29 -1.04
C SER A 73 -8.69 3.56 -1.71
N GLU A 74 -9.74 3.47 -2.54
CA GLU A 74 -10.38 4.63 -3.16
C GLU A 74 -11.03 5.55 -2.12
N SER A 75 -11.70 4.98 -1.11
CA SER A 75 -12.33 5.77 -0.05
C SER A 75 -11.27 6.50 0.77
N ALA A 76 -10.19 5.81 1.15
CA ALA A 76 -9.07 6.40 1.85
C ALA A 76 -8.34 7.46 1.02
N TYR A 77 -8.08 7.17 -0.26
CA TYR A 77 -7.48 8.11 -1.21
C TYR A 77 -8.31 9.38 -1.35
N SER A 78 -9.62 9.23 -1.57
CA SER A 78 -10.55 10.33 -1.76
C SER A 78 -10.72 11.17 -0.50
N PHE A 79 -10.70 10.54 0.67
CA PHE A 79 -10.72 11.26 1.95
C PHE A 79 -9.51 12.19 2.12
N LEU A 80 -8.33 11.78 1.64
CA LEU A 80 -7.12 12.61 1.67
C LEU A 80 -7.05 13.65 0.52
N LEU A 81 -8.06 13.76 -0.34
CA LEU A 81 -8.17 14.88 -1.29
C LEU A 81 -8.52 16.19 -0.60
N ASP A 82 -9.28 16.12 0.49
CA ASP A 82 -9.62 17.27 1.32
C ASP A 82 -8.42 17.66 2.18
N ASP A 83 -7.97 18.91 2.11
CA ASP A 83 -6.85 19.40 2.91
C ASP A 83 -7.15 19.39 4.41
N ASP A 84 -8.41 19.53 4.80
CA ASP A 84 -8.81 19.46 6.19
C ASP A 84 -8.79 18.02 6.72
N SER A 85 -8.65 16.99 5.87
CA SER A 85 -8.56 15.59 6.29
C SER A 85 -7.35 15.34 7.21
N ARG A 86 -6.29 16.14 7.09
CA ARG A 86 -5.03 15.96 7.82
C ARG A 86 -5.18 16.20 9.32
N THR A 87 -6.14 17.02 9.73
CA THR A 87 -6.44 17.32 11.14
C THR A 87 -7.62 16.50 11.68
N SER A 88 -8.10 15.54 10.90
CA SER A 88 -9.22 14.69 11.27
C SER A 88 -8.86 13.63 12.31
N ALA A 89 -9.87 13.12 13.01
CA ALA A 89 -9.74 12.04 13.97
C ALA A 89 -9.17 10.77 13.32
N ALA A 90 -9.62 10.41 12.10
CA ALA A 90 -9.08 9.23 11.41
C ALA A 90 -7.61 9.39 11.04
N PHE A 91 -7.20 10.57 10.52
CA PHE A 91 -5.80 10.80 10.16
C PHE A 91 -4.89 10.74 11.39
N ILE A 92 -5.21 11.50 12.44
CA ILE A 92 -4.40 11.53 13.66
C ILE A 92 -4.42 10.17 14.38
N GLY A 93 -5.58 9.51 14.40
CA GLY A 93 -5.76 8.19 15.00
C GLY A 93 -4.91 7.13 14.31
N TRP A 94 -5.03 6.98 12.99
CA TRP A 94 -4.44 5.85 12.27
C TRP A 94 -3.10 6.13 11.61
N LEU A 95 -2.86 7.37 11.19
CA LEU A 95 -1.64 7.77 10.48
C LEU A 95 -0.73 8.63 11.36
N GLY A 96 -1.25 9.27 12.40
CA GLY A 96 -0.46 10.01 13.39
C GLY A 96 -0.34 11.51 13.10
N ASP A 97 -0.41 12.30 14.17
CA ASP A 97 -0.36 13.78 14.14
C ASP A 97 0.93 14.36 13.54
N ARG A 98 2.08 13.73 13.78
CA ARG A 98 3.38 14.16 13.23
C ARG A 98 3.54 13.86 11.72
N ASN A 99 2.54 13.26 11.10
CA ASN A 99 2.55 12.88 9.68
C ASN A 99 1.61 13.74 8.83
N ILE A 100 1.06 14.82 9.37
CA ILE A 100 0.18 15.75 8.64
C ILE A 100 0.79 16.20 7.30
N GLU A 101 2.07 16.56 7.31
CA GLU A 101 2.81 16.98 6.10
C GLU A 101 3.05 15.85 5.10
N ARG A 102 2.91 14.58 5.53
CA ARG A 102 3.06 13.39 4.68
C ARG A 102 1.75 12.99 4.01
N SER A 103 0.63 13.66 4.31
CA SER A 103 -0.69 13.28 3.79
C SER A 103 -0.71 13.13 2.27
N THR A 104 -0.10 14.09 1.56
CA THR A 104 -0.02 14.04 0.09
C THR A 104 0.77 12.82 -0.38
N SER A 105 1.95 12.56 0.16
CA SER A 105 2.76 11.38 -0.19
C SER A 105 2.08 10.07 0.18
N ILE A 106 1.44 9.97 1.35
CA ILE A 106 0.63 8.79 1.72
C ILE A 106 -0.46 8.54 0.68
N ARG A 107 -1.17 9.60 0.28
CA ARG A 107 -2.21 9.52 -0.74
C ARG A 107 -1.65 9.09 -2.09
N THR A 108 -0.61 9.75 -2.60
CA THR A 108 -0.14 9.56 -3.99
C THR A 108 0.81 8.38 -4.16
N GLU A 109 1.51 7.97 -3.11
CA GLU A 109 2.56 6.95 -3.21
C GLU A 109 2.16 5.61 -2.61
N ILE A 110 1.10 5.56 -1.79
CA ILE A 110 0.61 4.33 -1.16
C ILE A 110 -0.81 4.03 -1.59
N LEU A 111 -1.78 4.89 -1.27
CA LEU A 111 -3.20 4.62 -1.50
C LEU A 111 -3.57 4.65 -2.99
N HIS A 112 -3.03 5.64 -3.73
CA HIS A 112 -3.30 5.78 -5.16
C HIS A 112 -2.79 4.58 -5.98
N PRO A 113 -1.55 4.09 -5.83
CA PRO A 113 -1.11 2.88 -6.52
C PRO A 113 -1.98 1.66 -6.23
N ILE A 114 -2.35 1.44 -4.97
CA ILE A 114 -3.21 0.31 -4.61
C ILE A 114 -4.59 0.44 -5.26
N TYR A 115 -5.20 1.63 -5.20
CA TYR A 115 -6.47 1.90 -5.86
C TYR A 115 -6.42 1.68 -7.38
N ARG A 116 -5.29 2.00 -8.02
CA ARG A 116 -5.08 1.85 -9.46
C ARG A 116 -4.69 0.44 -9.89
N LEU A 117 -4.37 -0.45 -8.95
CA LEU A 117 -4.15 -1.86 -9.27
C LEU A 117 -5.43 -2.46 -9.87
N SER A 118 -5.25 -3.33 -10.86
CA SER A 118 -6.32 -3.92 -11.68
C SER A 118 -7.00 -2.96 -12.66
N SER A 119 -6.44 -1.76 -12.90
CA SER A 119 -6.87 -0.91 -14.02
C SER A 119 -6.45 -1.45 -15.39
N GLN A 120 -5.50 -2.39 -15.41
CA GLN A 120 -5.06 -3.15 -16.59
C GLN A 120 -5.34 -4.64 -16.36
N THR A 121 -6.02 -5.28 -17.31
CA THR A 121 -6.57 -6.64 -17.17
C THR A 121 -5.63 -7.70 -17.73
N ARG A 122 -5.08 -8.54 -16.84
CA ARG A 122 -4.71 -9.93 -17.15
C ARG A 122 -5.41 -10.81 -16.12
N PRO A 123 -6.54 -11.47 -16.44
CA PRO A 123 -7.30 -12.18 -15.41
C PRO A 123 -6.45 -13.29 -14.78
N TYR A 124 -5.69 -14.02 -15.60
CA TYR A 124 -4.97 -15.21 -15.16
C TYR A 124 -3.49 -15.23 -15.55
N ALA A 125 -2.67 -15.82 -14.67
CA ALA A 125 -1.25 -16.10 -14.84
C ALA A 125 -1.01 -17.62 -14.76
N SER A 126 -0.01 -18.15 -15.47
CA SER A 126 0.30 -19.58 -15.47
C SER A 126 0.98 -20.06 -14.19
N ALA A 127 1.68 -19.20 -13.46
CA ALA A 127 2.40 -19.55 -12.24
C ALA A 127 2.52 -18.36 -11.29
N LEU A 128 2.81 -18.63 -10.01
CA LEU A 128 3.11 -17.59 -9.01
C LEU A 128 4.55 -17.08 -9.21
N ALA A 129 4.72 -16.14 -10.13
CA ALA A 129 6.01 -15.56 -10.51
C ALA A 129 5.93 -14.03 -10.56
N GLU A 130 7.10 -13.40 -10.51
CA GLU A 130 7.23 -11.97 -10.76
C GLU A 130 6.94 -11.67 -12.23
N LEU A 131 6.07 -10.69 -12.47
CA LEU A 131 5.78 -10.13 -13.79
C LEU A 131 6.02 -8.64 -13.75
N GLU A 132 6.46 -8.02 -14.83
CA GLU A 132 6.89 -6.61 -14.88
C GLU A 132 5.85 -5.64 -14.29
N ASP A 133 4.65 -5.60 -14.86
CA ASP A 133 3.57 -4.66 -14.53
C ASP A 133 2.47 -5.24 -13.63
N THR A 134 2.57 -6.51 -13.26
CA THR A 134 1.45 -7.29 -12.71
C THR A 134 1.81 -7.91 -11.36
N VAL A 135 0.95 -7.71 -10.35
CA VAL A 135 0.99 -8.49 -9.11
C VAL A 135 0.31 -9.82 -9.35
N VAL A 136 1.00 -10.93 -9.06
CA VAL A 136 0.41 -12.27 -9.21
C VAL A 136 -0.06 -12.79 -7.87
N ILE A 137 -1.31 -13.24 -7.82
CA ILE A 137 -1.95 -13.81 -6.63
C ILE A 137 -2.19 -15.30 -6.85
N GLY A 138 -1.68 -16.14 -5.95
CA GLY A 138 -1.87 -17.59 -5.98
C GLY A 138 -2.52 -18.13 -4.72
N CYS A 139 -2.96 -19.38 -4.77
CA CYS A 139 -3.59 -20.07 -3.65
C CYS A 139 -2.57 -20.98 -2.97
N GLY A 140 -2.35 -20.76 -1.68
CA GLY A 140 -1.44 -21.54 -0.85
C GLY A 140 -2.11 -22.72 -0.17
N THR A 141 -1.30 -23.69 0.24
CA THR A 141 -1.67 -24.77 1.15
C THR A 141 -0.65 -24.84 2.29
N PRO A 142 -0.98 -25.49 3.43
CA PRO A 142 -0.04 -25.66 4.55
C PRO A 142 1.26 -26.39 4.15
N GLU A 143 1.21 -27.21 3.09
CA GLU A 143 2.34 -27.98 2.58
C GLU A 143 3.30 -27.13 1.75
N ILE A 144 2.78 -26.20 0.93
CA ILE A 144 3.58 -25.43 -0.03
C ILE A 144 3.94 -24.02 0.46
N ALA A 145 3.21 -23.50 1.45
CA ALA A 145 3.36 -22.16 1.97
C ALA A 145 3.32 -22.19 3.50
N SER A 146 4.49 -22.07 4.15
CA SER A 146 4.59 -22.19 5.61
C SER A 146 3.70 -21.20 6.39
N PRO A 147 3.47 -19.94 5.98
CA PRO A 147 2.56 -19.05 6.71
C PRO A 147 1.11 -19.54 6.71
N CYS A 148 0.70 -20.33 5.70
CA CYS A 148 -0.64 -20.91 5.64
C CYS A 148 -0.86 -22.07 6.62
N ARG A 149 0.16 -22.45 7.42
CA ARG A 149 0.00 -23.37 8.55
C ARG A 149 -0.64 -22.69 9.76
N GLU A 150 -0.46 -21.38 9.86
CA GLU A 150 -1.06 -20.59 10.94
C GLU A 150 -2.56 -20.40 10.65
N PRO A 151 -3.45 -20.79 11.58
CA PRO A 151 -4.88 -20.90 11.33
C PRO A 151 -5.57 -19.55 11.02
N GLU A 152 -4.96 -18.43 11.43
CA GLU A 152 -5.50 -17.09 11.24
C GLU A 152 -4.88 -16.33 10.06
N THR A 153 -3.89 -16.91 9.37
CA THR A 153 -3.24 -16.25 8.23
C THR A 153 -4.14 -16.35 7.00
N ILE A 154 -4.73 -15.23 6.61
CA ILE A 154 -5.62 -15.11 5.45
C ILE A 154 -4.83 -15.03 4.14
N ALA A 155 -3.79 -14.21 4.12
CA ALA A 155 -2.91 -14.01 2.99
C ALA A 155 -1.54 -13.55 3.49
N PHE A 156 -0.54 -13.57 2.62
CA PHE A 156 0.74 -12.92 2.89
C PHE A 156 1.43 -12.48 1.59
N ALA A 157 2.13 -11.36 1.66
CA ALA A 157 2.93 -10.79 0.60
C ALA A 157 4.33 -11.41 0.53
N ARG A 158 4.73 -11.86 -0.67
CA ARG A 158 6.10 -12.25 -0.98
C ARG A 158 6.82 -11.06 -1.61
N SER A 159 7.25 -10.13 -0.74
CA SER A 159 7.85 -8.85 -1.15
C SER A 159 9.03 -8.93 -2.14
N ARG A 160 9.77 -10.04 -2.20
CA ARG A 160 10.88 -10.22 -3.15
C ARG A 160 10.45 -10.49 -4.58
N SER A 161 9.30 -11.15 -4.77
CA SER A 161 8.76 -11.50 -6.08
C SER A 161 7.52 -10.67 -6.43
N SER A 162 7.16 -9.73 -5.56
CA SER A 162 5.95 -8.93 -5.66
C SER A 162 4.68 -9.71 -6.00
N THR A 163 4.53 -10.86 -5.32
CA THR A 163 3.37 -11.77 -5.43
C THR A 163 2.66 -11.91 -4.09
N VAL A 164 1.39 -12.30 -4.10
CA VAL A 164 0.61 -12.59 -2.89
C VAL A 164 0.18 -14.06 -2.89
N VAL A 165 0.19 -14.67 -1.71
CA VAL A 165 -0.38 -16.01 -1.50
C VAL A 165 -1.59 -15.87 -0.59
N VAL A 166 -2.73 -16.40 -1.03
CA VAL A 166 -3.96 -16.48 -0.23
C VAL A 166 -4.06 -17.87 0.37
N CYS A 167 -4.26 -17.94 1.69
CA CYS A 167 -4.24 -19.17 2.45
C CYS A 167 -5.65 -19.80 2.58
N PRO A 168 -5.75 -21.10 2.94
CA PRO A 168 -7.02 -21.83 2.95
C PRO A 168 -8.13 -21.20 3.80
N VAL A 169 -7.79 -20.54 4.92
CA VAL A 169 -8.78 -19.91 5.80
C VAL A 169 -9.63 -18.87 5.08
N ALA A 170 -9.08 -18.17 4.07
CA ALA A 170 -9.80 -17.19 3.26
C ALA A 170 -10.94 -17.82 2.43
N PHE A 171 -10.88 -19.14 2.20
CA PHE A 171 -11.87 -19.91 1.45
C PHE A 171 -12.76 -20.78 2.35
N SER A 172 -12.53 -20.76 3.67
CA SER A 172 -13.35 -21.48 4.64
C SER A 172 -14.78 -20.94 4.67
N ASN A 173 -15.70 -21.70 5.28
CA ASN A 173 -17.13 -21.37 5.35
C ASN A 173 -17.72 -21.02 3.96
N ASN A 174 -17.44 -21.87 2.96
CA ASN A 174 -17.83 -21.69 1.56
C ASN A 174 -17.35 -20.36 0.93
N GLY A 175 -16.22 -19.83 1.40
CA GLY A 175 -15.65 -18.57 0.92
C GLY A 175 -16.38 -17.33 1.42
N TYR A 176 -17.20 -17.44 2.48
CA TYR A 176 -17.94 -16.31 3.06
C TYR A 176 -17.05 -15.08 3.26
N PHE A 177 -15.81 -15.31 3.71
CA PHE A 177 -14.81 -14.28 3.99
C PHE A 177 -14.51 -13.32 2.82
N GLY A 178 -14.66 -13.77 1.57
CA GLY A 178 -14.53 -12.91 0.38
C GLY A 178 -15.84 -12.55 -0.28
N THR A 179 -16.97 -12.62 0.43
CA THR A 179 -18.29 -12.19 -0.07
C THR A 179 -18.58 -10.73 0.27
N ASP A 180 -19.45 -10.09 -0.53
CA ASP A 180 -19.97 -8.75 -0.24
C ASP A 180 -20.66 -8.69 1.15
N ALA A 181 -21.28 -9.79 1.58
CA ALA A 181 -21.94 -9.88 2.89
C ALA A 181 -20.94 -9.83 4.06
N ALA A 182 -19.78 -10.51 3.96
CA ALA A 182 -18.74 -10.45 4.99
C ALA A 182 -18.09 -9.07 5.09
N GLU A 183 -17.87 -8.42 3.94
CA GLU A 183 -17.34 -7.05 3.87
C GLU A 183 -18.31 -6.05 4.53
N GLN A 184 -19.61 -6.17 4.22
CA GLN A 184 -20.64 -5.35 4.86
C GLN A 184 -20.78 -5.65 6.36
N ALA A 185 -20.71 -6.92 6.76
CA ALA A 185 -20.75 -7.30 8.17
C ALA A 185 -19.56 -6.71 8.94
N THR A 186 -18.37 -6.72 8.34
CA THR A 186 -17.16 -6.11 8.89
C THR A 186 -17.32 -4.61 9.09
N MET A 187 -17.76 -3.88 8.06
CA MET A 187 -18.01 -2.44 8.17
C MET A 187 -19.10 -2.12 9.22
N SER A 188 -20.17 -2.91 9.25
CA SER A 188 -21.25 -2.74 10.22
C SER A 188 -20.77 -2.97 11.66
N ALA A 189 -20.04 -4.07 11.90
CA ALA A 189 -19.47 -4.38 13.20
C ALA A 189 -18.45 -3.31 13.64
N TRP A 190 -17.62 -2.84 12.72
CA TRP A 190 -16.70 -1.75 12.98
C TRP A 190 -17.43 -0.47 13.37
N ARG A 191 -18.42 -0.05 12.58
CA ARG A 191 -19.19 1.17 12.82
C ARG A 191 -19.95 1.16 14.14
N THR A 192 -20.55 0.02 14.50
CA THR A 192 -21.51 -0.07 15.61
C THR A 192 -20.93 -0.57 16.92
N ARG A 193 -19.91 -1.43 16.85
CA ARG A 193 -19.34 -2.15 18.00
C ARG A 193 -17.83 -1.98 18.13
N ARG A 194 -17.17 -1.33 17.16
CA ARG A 194 -15.71 -1.23 17.06
C ARG A 194 -15.01 -2.58 17.15
N THR A 195 -15.66 -3.60 16.59
CA THR A 195 -15.07 -4.94 16.45
C THR A 195 -14.52 -5.06 15.05
N TYR A 196 -13.23 -5.36 14.94
CA TYR A 196 -12.60 -5.71 13.69
C TYR A 196 -12.83 -7.19 13.41
N SER A 197 -13.41 -7.46 12.25
CA SER A 197 -13.40 -8.79 11.65
C SER A 197 -12.56 -8.68 10.40
N PRO A 198 -11.52 -9.52 10.21
CA PRO A 198 -10.83 -9.54 8.94
C PRO A 198 -11.81 -9.86 7.80
N SER A 199 -11.56 -9.30 6.62
CA SER A 199 -12.26 -9.57 5.36
C SER A 199 -11.27 -9.61 4.20
N ALA A 200 -11.61 -10.28 3.09
CA ALA A 200 -10.64 -10.52 2.03
C ALA A 200 -10.09 -9.26 1.38
N GLY A 201 -10.94 -8.25 1.16
CA GLY A 201 -10.51 -6.96 0.62
C GLY A 201 -9.61 -6.18 1.57
N LEU A 202 -9.88 -6.21 2.87
CA LEU A 202 -9.04 -5.56 3.89
C LEU A 202 -7.68 -6.27 4.02
N SER A 203 -7.68 -7.60 4.05
CA SER A 203 -6.43 -8.37 4.08
C SER A 203 -5.61 -8.12 2.82
N LEU A 204 -6.23 -8.07 1.64
CA LEU A 204 -5.49 -7.77 0.42
C LEU A 204 -4.93 -6.34 0.42
N LEU A 205 -5.69 -5.35 0.91
CA LEU A 205 -5.20 -3.98 1.11
C LEU A 205 -3.97 -3.95 2.01
N HIS A 206 -3.99 -4.69 3.12
CA HIS A 206 -2.85 -4.85 4.01
C HIS A 206 -1.64 -5.41 3.24
N GLU A 207 -1.80 -6.53 2.54
CA GLU A 207 -0.71 -7.18 1.80
C GLU A 207 -0.10 -6.31 0.70
N MET A 208 -0.90 -5.51 -0.01
CA MET A 208 -0.37 -4.63 -1.06
C MET A 208 0.60 -3.58 -0.52
N THR A 209 0.46 -3.16 0.74
CA THR A 209 1.42 -2.24 1.37
C THR A 209 2.80 -2.87 1.60
N HIS A 210 2.89 -4.20 1.60
CA HIS A 210 4.15 -4.94 1.68
C HIS A 210 4.82 -5.17 0.32
N LEU A 211 4.27 -4.67 -0.79
CA LEU A 211 4.86 -4.85 -2.11
C LEU A 211 5.58 -3.57 -2.52
N LYS A 212 6.92 -3.61 -2.56
CA LYS A 212 7.74 -2.46 -2.97
C LYS A 212 7.40 -2.00 -4.38
N ASP A 213 7.06 -2.92 -5.28
CA ASP A 213 6.70 -2.56 -6.66
C ASP A 213 5.29 -1.97 -6.77
N VAL A 214 4.51 -1.95 -5.68
CA VAL A 214 3.21 -1.26 -5.61
C VAL A 214 3.37 0.07 -4.88
N VAL A 215 3.92 0.05 -3.67
CA VAL A 215 3.95 1.23 -2.77
C VAL A 215 5.34 1.80 -2.53
N GLY A 216 6.35 1.32 -3.24
CA GLY A 216 7.70 1.86 -3.19
C GLY A 216 7.73 3.34 -3.59
N GLY A 217 8.82 4.02 -3.20
CA GLY A 217 9.01 5.46 -3.42
C GLY A 217 8.65 6.32 -2.22
N PHE A 218 7.79 5.84 -1.30
CA PHE A 218 7.47 6.57 -0.08
C PHE A 218 8.69 6.69 0.84
N GLY A 219 9.18 7.94 0.98
CA GLY A 219 10.46 8.26 1.62
C GLY A 219 10.53 7.92 3.12
N ASP A 220 9.40 7.75 3.78
CA ASP A 220 9.33 7.40 5.21
C ASP A 220 9.20 5.89 5.48
N TRP A 221 9.29 5.05 4.43
CA TRP A 221 9.43 3.62 4.66
C TRP A 221 10.69 3.32 5.47
N PRO A 222 10.68 2.28 6.33
CA PRO A 222 11.91 1.82 6.96
C PRO A 222 12.96 1.50 5.87
N PRO A 223 14.16 2.11 5.92
CA PRO A 223 15.13 2.05 4.82
C PRO A 223 15.51 0.62 4.40
N LYS A 224 15.55 -0.30 5.36
CA LYS A 224 15.85 -1.72 5.13
C LYS A 224 14.83 -2.42 4.23
N TYR A 225 13.58 -1.96 4.23
CA TYR A 225 12.48 -2.66 3.57
C TYR A 225 11.96 -1.89 2.35
N GLY A 226 11.89 -0.56 2.41
CA GLY A 226 11.34 0.26 1.32
C GLY A 226 9.84 0.00 1.08
N ARG A 227 9.13 -0.44 2.12
CA ARG A 227 7.71 -0.81 2.17
C ARG A 227 7.23 -0.84 3.63
N SER A 228 5.94 -1.07 3.85
CA SER A 228 5.41 -1.30 5.21
C SER A 228 5.91 -2.63 5.81
N VAL A 229 5.77 -2.76 7.13
CA VAL A 229 6.05 -3.95 7.93
C VAL A 229 4.89 -4.26 8.88
N ASP A 230 4.93 -5.43 9.50
CA ASP A 230 3.99 -5.81 10.56
C ASP A 230 4.56 -5.46 11.93
N VAL A 231 4.04 -4.38 12.51
CA VAL A 231 4.37 -3.96 13.88
C VAL A 231 3.39 -4.59 14.88
N THR A 232 2.09 -4.55 14.55
CA THR A 232 1.01 -5.12 15.35
C THR A 232 -0.28 -5.16 14.52
N TYR A 233 -1.17 -6.10 14.85
CA TYR A 233 -2.44 -6.33 14.13
C TYR A 233 -3.68 -5.81 14.88
N ALA A 234 -3.70 -5.93 16.21
CA ALA A 234 -4.88 -5.54 17.00
C ALA A 234 -5.15 -4.03 16.89
N PRO A 235 -6.40 -3.58 16.60
CA PRO A 235 -6.71 -2.16 16.42
C PRO A 235 -6.26 -1.26 17.58
N SER A 236 -6.50 -1.71 18.81
CA SER A 236 -6.12 -1.02 20.05
C SER A 236 -4.61 -0.83 20.22
N LYS A 237 -3.80 -1.74 19.66
CA LYS A 237 -2.34 -1.63 19.64
C LYS A 237 -1.87 -0.76 18.47
N CYS A 238 -2.50 -0.89 17.29
CA CYS A 238 -2.19 -0.11 16.09
C CYS A 238 -2.38 1.39 16.32
N ILE A 239 -3.49 1.77 16.95
CA ILE A 239 -3.82 3.17 17.21
C ILE A 239 -2.88 3.79 18.26
N ALA A 240 -2.31 2.98 19.16
CA ALA A 240 -1.38 3.42 20.21
C ALA A 240 0.08 3.53 19.76
N LEU A 241 0.40 3.14 18.52
CA LEU A 241 1.74 3.27 17.96
C LEU A 241 2.21 4.74 17.91
N SER A 242 3.52 4.97 17.95
CA SER A 242 4.09 6.28 17.63
C SER A 242 3.76 6.65 16.18
N SER A 243 3.69 7.95 15.86
CA SER A 243 3.38 8.40 14.50
C SER A 243 4.33 7.80 13.45
N SER A 244 5.62 7.63 13.75
CA SER A 244 6.57 6.93 12.88
C SER A 244 6.23 5.46 12.65
N LYS A 245 5.78 4.74 13.69
CA LYS A 245 5.38 3.33 13.58
C LYS A 245 4.02 3.16 12.89
N LYS A 246 3.11 4.12 13.04
CA LYS A 246 1.81 4.12 12.36
C LYS A 246 1.96 4.07 10.84
N ILE A 247 2.76 4.96 10.27
CA ILE A 247 3.00 4.98 8.81
C ILE A 247 3.95 3.87 8.35
N ALA A 248 4.63 3.16 9.25
CA ALA A 248 5.41 1.97 8.87
C ALA A 248 4.58 0.68 8.91
N ASN A 249 3.40 0.69 9.56
CA ASN A 249 2.61 -0.51 9.84
C ASN A 249 1.54 -0.74 8.76
N ALA A 250 1.56 -1.91 8.11
CA ALA A 250 0.56 -2.27 7.09
C ALA A 250 -0.88 -2.18 7.60
N GLN A 251 -1.10 -2.70 8.82
CA GLN A 251 -2.40 -2.72 9.45
C GLN A 251 -3.00 -1.32 9.65
N ASN A 252 -2.19 -0.29 9.88
CA ASN A 252 -2.69 1.08 10.08
C ASN A 252 -3.31 1.67 8.81
N TYR A 253 -2.79 1.34 7.62
CA TYR A 253 -3.39 1.76 6.35
C TYR A 253 -4.74 1.06 6.11
N MET A 254 -4.81 -0.23 6.42
CA MET A 254 -6.05 -1.01 6.32
C MET A 254 -7.11 -0.48 7.29
N LEU A 255 -6.76 -0.23 8.55
CA LEU A 255 -7.68 0.31 9.56
C LEU A 255 -8.10 1.76 9.25
N PHE A 256 -7.20 2.58 8.70
CA PHE A 256 -7.55 3.91 8.21
C PHE A 256 -8.61 3.83 7.11
N ALA A 257 -8.42 2.96 6.12
CA ALA A 257 -9.38 2.78 5.03
C ALA A 257 -10.72 2.21 5.51
N LEU A 258 -10.70 1.27 6.47
CA LEU A 258 -11.90 0.77 7.12
C LEU A 258 -12.64 1.88 7.87
N GLU A 259 -11.95 2.71 8.67
CA GLU A 259 -12.56 3.80 9.43
C GLU A 259 -13.25 4.80 8.50
N VAL A 260 -12.55 5.26 7.46
CA VAL A 260 -13.07 6.21 6.49
C VAL A 260 -14.30 5.65 5.76
N LYS A 261 -14.24 4.38 5.35
CA LYS A 261 -15.33 3.76 4.59
C LYS A 261 -16.55 3.44 5.46
N ALA A 262 -16.34 2.96 6.67
CA ALA A 262 -17.41 2.49 7.54
C ALA A 262 -17.97 3.58 8.46
N ASN A 263 -17.22 4.62 8.79
CA ASN A 263 -17.63 5.65 9.74
C ASN A 263 -17.11 7.05 9.37
N LEU A 264 -17.47 7.52 8.17
CA LEU A 264 -17.04 8.82 7.66
C LEU A 264 -17.37 10.00 8.60
N GLU A 265 -18.52 9.94 9.27
CA GLU A 265 -18.96 10.99 10.20
C GLU A 265 -17.94 11.19 11.32
N ASN A 266 -17.53 10.12 12.01
CA ASN A 266 -16.52 10.22 13.06
C ASN A 266 -15.11 10.39 12.50
N ALA A 267 -14.82 9.75 11.36
CA ALA A 267 -13.52 9.84 10.71
C ALA A 267 -13.14 11.29 10.39
N SER A 268 -14.12 12.10 9.93
CA SER A 268 -13.94 13.48 9.48
C SER A 268 -13.94 14.53 10.60
N LYS A 269 -14.34 14.17 11.84
CA LYS A 269 -14.34 15.10 12.99
C LYS A 269 -12.94 15.68 13.19
N LYS A 270 -12.86 17.01 13.29
CA LYS A 270 -11.58 17.71 13.47
C LYS A 270 -11.11 17.58 14.90
N VAL A 271 -9.81 17.33 15.06
CA VAL A 271 -9.12 17.47 16.35
C VAL A 271 -8.79 18.94 16.55
N ALA A 272 -9.19 19.49 17.69
CA ALA A 272 -9.04 20.92 17.94
C ALA A 272 -7.57 21.36 17.92
N ALA A 273 -7.32 22.54 17.34
CA ALA A 273 -6.01 23.18 17.40
C ALA A 273 -5.64 23.49 18.86
N GLY A 274 -4.38 23.28 19.23
CA GLY A 274 -3.89 23.58 20.58
C GLY A 274 -4.12 22.50 21.65
N VAL A 275 -4.79 21.38 21.33
CA VAL A 275 -4.87 20.25 22.27
C VAL A 275 -3.49 19.61 22.45
N PRO A 276 -2.95 19.51 23.69
CA PRO A 276 -1.61 18.97 23.92
C PRO A 276 -1.45 17.52 23.48
N ASN A 277 -2.53 16.73 23.61
CA ASN A 277 -2.56 15.33 23.21
C ASN A 277 -3.62 15.09 22.12
N LYS A 278 -3.28 15.48 20.89
CA LYS A 278 -4.13 15.30 19.70
C LYS A 278 -4.57 13.85 19.51
N TRP A 279 -3.72 12.88 19.88
CA TRP A 279 -4.03 11.46 19.76
C TRP A 279 -5.18 11.03 20.70
N GLN A 280 -5.17 11.46 21.96
CA GLN A 280 -6.25 11.16 22.90
C GLN A 280 -7.59 11.73 22.40
N ASP A 281 -7.58 12.95 21.87
CA ASP A 281 -8.79 13.58 21.35
C ASP A 281 -9.31 12.87 20.08
N ALA A 282 -8.42 12.55 19.13
CA ALA A 282 -8.76 11.74 17.96
C ALA A 282 -9.41 10.41 18.37
N THR A 283 -8.78 9.70 19.29
CA THR A 283 -9.27 8.40 19.79
C THR A 283 -10.65 8.54 20.46
N ARG A 284 -10.85 9.59 21.25
CA ARG A 284 -12.15 9.91 21.86
C ARG A 284 -13.23 10.16 20.80
N LEU A 285 -12.92 10.92 19.76
CA LEU A 285 -13.83 11.21 18.64
C LEU A 285 -14.19 9.95 17.85
N LEU A 286 -13.22 9.08 17.58
CA LEU A 286 -13.46 7.79 16.94
C LEU A 286 -14.32 6.87 17.83
N ARG A 287 -14.20 6.94 19.16
CA ARG A 287 -15.06 6.18 20.08
C ARG A 287 -16.47 6.74 20.23
N ALA A 288 -16.73 7.97 19.82
CA ALA A 288 -18.05 8.58 20.02
C ALA A 288 -19.11 7.83 19.19
N GLY A 289 -20.21 7.41 19.82
CA GLY A 289 -21.36 6.80 19.13
C GLY A 289 -21.41 5.26 19.09
N VAL A 290 -20.62 4.56 19.92
CA VAL A 290 -20.63 3.09 20.00
C VAL A 290 -20.84 2.57 21.43
N GLY A 291 -21.60 1.48 21.58
CA GLY A 291 -21.85 0.78 22.84
C GLY A 291 -21.01 -0.50 22.96
N GLY A 292 -20.27 -0.66 24.06
CA GLY A 292 -19.53 -1.88 24.42
C GLY A 292 -18.05 -1.94 23.99
N ARG A 293 -17.22 -2.67 24.76
CA ARG A 293 -15.84 -3.10 24.40
C ARG A 293 -15.94 -4.58 23.97
N ALA A 294 -15.22 -5.09 22.95
CA ALA A 294 -13.76 -5.08 22.79
C ALA A 294 -13.29 -4.84 21.34
N GLU A 295 -12.00 -4.53 21.22
CA GLU A 295 -11.24 -4.05 20.04
C GLU A 295 -11.29 -2.55 19.73
N ALA A 296 -11.45 -1.72 20.76
CA ALA A 296 -11.39 -0.27 20.65
C ALA A 296 -10.31 0.25 19.67
N PRO A 297 -10.63 1.19 18.76
CA PRO A 297 -9.73 2.30 18.48
C PRO A 297 -9.65 3.17 19.72
#